data_AF-A0A965AVD3-F1
#
_entry.id   AF-A0A965AVD3-F1
#
_cell.length_a   1.000
_cell.length_b   1.000
_cell.length_c   1.000
_cell.angle_alpha   90.00
_cell.angle_beta   90.00
_cell.angle_gamma   90.00
#
_symmetry.space_group_name_H-M   'P 1'
#
loop_
_entity.id
_entity.type
_entity.pdbx_description
1 polymer ?
#
loop_
_entity_poly.entity_id
_entity_poly.type
_entity_poly.pdbx_seq_one_letter_code
_entity_poly.pdbx_strand_id
1 'polypeptide(L)'
;MEIFNAVADGARKILVRSAHNQGKTFLCAVIASWFHDHLRVRPKDPNWMPKANRLEKNPSHYIQGLTAQKADAFQGRHSAGGLCILFDEASGIEPTFWERAESMLSASKENCLWFCIFNPYDASSPAYFAENSPDWKVFHLSALDHPNVAFKADLVPGAINY
;
A
#
# COMPACT_ATOMS: atom_id res chain seq x y z
N MET A 1 1.76 -3.90 15.80
CA MET A 1 0.72 -4.95 15.68
C MET A 1 -0.61 -4.41 15.15
N GLU A 2 -0.98 -3.16 15.48
CA GLU A 2 -2.30 -2.60 15.12
C GLU A 2 -2.58 -2.47 13.61
N ILE A 3 -1.56 -2.16 12.80
CA ILE A 3 -1.70 -2.07 11.33
C ILE A 3 -2.11 -3.43 10.75
N PHE A 4 -1.45 -4.52 11.16
CA PHE A 4 -1.77 -5.87 10.70
C PHE A 4 -3.15 -6.33 11.16
N ASN A 5 -3.55 -5.99 12.39
CA ASN A 5 -4.89 -6.29 12.88
C ASN A 5 -5.94 -5.58 12.03
N ALA A 6 -5.74 -4.29 11.72
CA ALA A 6 -6.67 -3.56 10.87
C ALA A 6 -6.80 -4.16 9.46
N VAL A 7 -5.69 -4.64 8.88
CA VAL A 7 -5.74 -5.36 7.60
C VAL A 7 -6.50 -6.68 7.73
N ALA A 8 -6.21 -7.47 8.77
CA ALA A 8 -6.88 -8.74 9.02
C ALA A 8 -8.39 -8.58 9.31
N ASP A 9 -8.78 -7.50 9.97
CA ASP A 9 -10.17 -7.14 10.28
C ASP A 9 -10.94 -6.62 9.05
N GLY A 10 -10.29 -6.50 7.89
CA GLY A 10 -10.93 -6.12 6.62
C GLY A 10 -11.07 -4.61 6.41
N ALA A 11 -10.24 -3.78 7.03
CA ALA A 11 -10.22 -2.35 6.73
C ALA A 11 -9.87 -2.11 5.25
N ARG A 12 -10.69 -1.33 4.57
CA ARG A 12 -10.58 -1.13 3.11
C ARG A 12 -9.60 -0.04 2.72
N LYS A 13 -9.40 0.95 3.57
CA LYS A 13 -8.52 2.11 3.35
C LYS A 13 -7.65 2.32 4.58
N ILE A 14 -6.35 2.08 4.44
CA ILE A 14 -5.37 2.26 5.50
C ILE A 14 -4.31 3.23 5.02
N LEU A 15 -4.04 4.22 5.85
CA LEU A 15 -3.00 5.22 5.61
C LEU A 15 -1.99 5.15 6.77
N VAL A 16 -0.70 5.08 6.43
CA VAL A 16 0.39 5.07 7.40
C VAL A 16 1.25 6.31 7.16
N ARG A 17 1.20 7.24 8.10
CA ARG A 17 2.13 8.38 8.14
C ARG A 17 3.43 7.90 8.78
N SER A 18 4.53 8.07 8.07
CA SER A 18 5.84 7.56 8.46
C SER A 18 6.94 8.59 8.22
N ALA A 19 8.07 8.43 8.91
CA ALA A 19 9.29 9.19 8.69
C ALA A 19 10.24 8.45 7.72
N HIS A 20 11.27 9.14 7.22
CA HIS A 20 12.30 8.54 6.37
C HIS A 20 13.00 7.35 7.06
N ASN A 21 13.32 6.33 6.27
CA ASN A 21 14.11 5.16 6.65
C ASN A 21 13.58 4.27 7.81
N GLN A 22 12.25 4.19 7.99
CA GLN A 22 11.60 3.36 9.02
C GLN A 22 11.14 1.96 8.54
N GLY A 23 11.71 1.44 7.46
CA GLY A 23 11.27 0.15 6.91
C GLY A 23 9.91 0.21 6.17
N LYS A 24 9.54 1.37 5.62
CA LYS A 24 8.28 1.59 4.88
C LYS A 24 8.06 0.57 3.76
N THR A 25 9.07 0.40 2.91
CA THR A 25 9.04 -0.55 1.79
C THR A 25 8.92 -1.99 2.28
N PHE A 26 9.53 -2.33 3.42
CA PHE A 26 9.37 -3.63 4.04
C PHE A 26 7.93 -3.85 4.51
N LEU A 27 7.31 -2.86 5.18
CA LEU A 27 5.90 -2.95 5.56
C LEU A 27 4.98 -3.14 4.35
N CYS A 28 5.17 -2.36 3.28
CA CYS A 28 4.43 -2.54 2.02
C CYS A 28 4.60 -3.96 1.45
N ALA A 29 5.81 -4.51 1.48
CA ALA A 29 6.09 -5.87 1.02
C ALA A 29 5.37 -6.93 1.87
N VAL A 30 5.36 -6.80 3.20
CA VAL A 30 4.67 -7.73 4.10
C VAL A 30 3.16 -7.67 3.89
N ILE A 31 2.57 -6.47 3.76
CA ILE A 31 1.13 -6.32 3.49
C ILE A 31 0.74 -6.92 2.15
N ALA A 32 1.55 -6.68 1.10
CA ALA A 32 1.35 -7.31 -0.20
C ALA A 32 1.40 -8.85 -0.07
N SER A 33 2.42 -9.39 0.59
CA SER A 33 2.56 -10.84 0.78
C SER A 33 1.38 -11.43 1.56
N TRP A 34 0.96 -10.80 2.66
CA TRP A 34 -0.18 -11.27 3.45
C TRP A 34 -1.47 -11.29 2.63
N PHE A 35 -1.74 -10.21 1.89
CA PHE A 35 -2.93 -10.10 1.04
C PHE A 35 -2.93 -11.19 -0.04
N HIS A 36 -1.76 -11.46 -0.65
CA HIS A 36 -1.60 -12.57 -1.57
C HIS A 36 -1.90 -13.89 -0.88
N ASP A 37 -1.29 -14.21 0.24
CA ASP A 37 -1.45 -15.54 0.82
C ASP A 37 -2.89 -15.85 1.28
N HIS A 38 -3.64 -14.82 1.70
CA HIS A 38 -4.94 -14.97 2.36
C HIS A 38 -6.15 -14.73 1.43
N LEU A 39 -6.00 -13.99 0.32
CA LEU A 39 -7.13 -13.63 -0.55
C LEU A 39 -6.92 -14.12 -1.99
N ARG A 40 -7.97 -14.66 -2.62
CA ARG A 40 -7.95 -15.14 -4.01
C ARG A 40 -7.93 -13.97 -5.01
N VAL A 41 -6.86 -13.81 -5.78
CA VAL A 41 -6.67 -12.66 -6.69
C VAL A 41 -6.58 -13.02 -8.19
N ARG A 42 -7.62 -12.69 -8.99
CA ARG A 42 -7.81 -12.71 -10.48
C ARG A 42 -7.21 -13.89 -11.31
N PRO A 43 -7.97 -14.47 -12.27
CA PRO A 43 -7.47 -15.25 -13.43
C PRO A 43 -6.58 -14.45 -14.40
N LYS A 44 -5.54 -15.11 -14.95
CA LYS A 44 -4.53 -14.57 -15.87
C LYS A 44 -5.14 -13.95 -17.12
N ASP A 45 -4.69 -12.75 -17.47
CA ASP A 45 -4.96 -12.11 -18.76
C ASP A 45 -3.75 -12.31 -19.70
N PRO A 46 -3.89 -13.05 -20.81
CA PRO A 46 -2.77 -13.35 -21.71
C PRO A 46 -2.25 -12.15 -22.52
N ASN A 47 -2.96 -11.01 -22.56
CA ASN A 47 -2.57 -9.84 -23.35
C ASN A 47 -1.68 -8.83 -22.59
N TRP A 48 -1.04 -9.24 -21.49
CA TRP A 48 -0.33 -8.34 -20.58
C TRP A 48 1.21 -8.31 -20.74
N MET A 49 1.75 -7.10 -20.96
CA MET A 49 3.16 -6.69 -20.84
C MET A 49 3.23 -5.28 -20.19
N PRO A 50 4.27 -4.92 -19.41
CA PRO A 50 5.61 -5.51 -19.37
C PRO A 50 5.85 -6.52 -18.24
N LYS A 51 6.81 -7.42 -18.47
CA LYS A 51 7.28 -8.46 -17.57
C LYS A 51 8.28 -7.89 -16.56
N ALA A 52 7.86 -7.57 -15.33
CA ALA A 52 8.69 -7.62 -14.14
C ALA A 52 7.80 -7.35 -12.90
N ASN A 53 8.09 -8.01 -11.76
CA ASN A 53 7.46 -7.81 -10.44
C ASN A 53 6.12 -8.57 -10.21
N ARG A 54 6.10 -9.90 -10.42
CA ARG A 54 4.91 -10.75 -10.25
C ARG A 54 5.12 -11.81 -9.16
N LEU A 55 4.17 -11.96 -8.25
CA LEU A 55 4.06 -13.07 -7.30
C LEU A 55 2.83 -13.90 -7.68
N GLU A 56 3.00 -15.14 -8.14
CA GLU A 56 1.91 -15.98 -8.67
C GLU A 56 1.85 -17.32 -7.92
N LYS A 57 0.67 -17.65 -7.36
CA LYS A 57 0.40 -18.96 -6.72
C LYS A 57 -0.29 -19.91 -7.70
N ASN A 58 -1.21 -19.37 -8.50
CA ASN A 58 -1.84 -20.03 -9.66
C ASN A 58 -2.40 -18.95 -10.61
N PRO A 59 -2.87 -19.31 -11.81
CA PRO A 59 -3.37 -18.34 -12.77
C PRO A 59 -4.50 -17.46 -12.24
N SER A 60 -5.27 -17.92 -11.25
CA SER A 60 -6.35 -17.18 -10.58
C SER A 60 -5.96 -16.49 -9.27
N HIS A 61 -4.66 -16.44 -8.98
CA HIS A 61 -4.13 -16.02 -7.68
C HIS A 61 -2.73 -15.42 -7.80
N TYR A 62 -2.65 -14.13 -8.14
CA TYR A 62 -1.37 -13.41 -8.25
C TYR A 62 -1.41 -11.96 -7.76
N ILE A 63 -0.27 -11.45 -7.30
CA ILE A 63 0.01 -10.01 -7.15
C ILE A 63 0.92 -9.57 -8.29
N GLN A 64 0.62 -8.40 -8.85
CA GLN A 64 1.44 -7.75 -9.86
C GLN A 64 1.77 -6.35 -9.38
N GLY A 65 3.06 -6.10 -9.12
CA GLY A 65 3.57 -4.76 -8.94
C GLY A 65 3.51 -4.00 -10.26
N LEU A 66 3.05 -2.75 -10.22
CA LEU A 66 2.94 -1.89 -11.38
C LEU A 66 3.69 -0.58 -11.10
N THR A 67 4.64 -0.25 -11.97
CA THR A 67 5.17 1.10 -12.07
C THR A 67 4.44 1.77 -13.23
N ALA A 68 3.32 2.42 -12.95
CA ALA A 68 2.56 3.13 -13.97
C ALA A 68 3.04 4.58 -14.01
N GLN A 69 3.68 5.00 -15.11
CA GLN A 69 4.02 6.41 -15.35
C GLN A 69 2.84 7.24 -15.86
N LYS A 70 1.70 6.60 -16.20
CA LYS A 70 0.50 7.26 -16.72
C LYS A 70 -0.75 6.70 -16.03
N ALA A 71 -1.63 7.57 -15.55
CA ALA A 71 -2.85 7.21 -14.84
C ALA A 71 -3.82 6.35 -15.67
N ASP A 72 -3.84 6.51 -16.99
CA ASP A 72 -4.70 5.70 -17.86
C ASP A 72 -4.28 4.23 -17.91
N ALA A 73 -2.99 3.94 -17.71
CA ALA A 73 -2.53 2.57 -17.55
C ALA A 73 -2.93 1.98 -16.18
N PHE A 74 -3.41 2.80 -15.25
CA PHE A 74 -3.75 2.44 -13.87
C PHE A 74 -5.25 2.11 -13.64
N GLN A 75 -6.14 2.40 -14.59
CA GLN A 75 -7.58 2.09 -14.50
C GLN A 75 -7.99 0.67 -14.96
N GLY A 76 -9.25 0.28 -14.74
CA GLY A 76 -9.88 -0.92 -15.33
C GLY A 76 -9.65 -2.24 -14.57
N ARG A 77 -9.20 -2.19 -13.32
CA ARG A 77 -8.82 -3.36 -12.53
C ARG A 77 -9.88 -3.70 -11.47
N HIS A 78 -11.02 -4.21 -11.93
CA HIS A 78 -12.09 -4.71 -11.06
C HIS A 78 -12.03 -6.24 -11.00
N SER A 79 -12.16 -6.81 -9.80
CA SER A 79 -11.94 -8.22 -9.54
C SER A 79 -13.09 -8.78 -8.69
N ALA A 80 -13.60 -9.95 -9.08
CA ALA A 80 -14.57 -10.70 -8.28
C ALA A 80 -13.92 -11.43 -7.08
N GLY A 81 -12.58 -11.45 -6.97
CA GLY A 81 -11.86 -12.17 -5.90
C GLY A 81 -11.20 -11.28 -4.83
N GLY A 82 -10.98 -10.01 -5.15
CA GLY A 82 -10.30 -9.04 -4.29
C GLY A 82 -9.33 -8.12 -5.03
N LEU A 83 -9.02 -6.97 -4.44
CA LEU A 83 -8.17 -5.92 -5.01
C LEU A 83 -7.28 -5.30 -3.91
N CYS A 84 -5.96 -5.34 -4.10
CA CYS A 84 -5.02 -4.61 -3.26
C CYS A 84 -4.34 -3.50 -4.07
N ILE A 85 -4.44 -2.26 -3.58
CA ILE A 85 -3.75 -1.09 -4.13
C ILE A 85 -2.72 -0.64 -3.09
N LEU A 86 -1.47 -0.47 -3.53
CA LEU A 86 -0.36 -0.06 -2.68
C LEU A 86 0.28 1.22 -3.22
N PHE A 87 0.28 2.27 -2.41
CA PHE A 87 0.99 3.52 -2.69
C PHE A 87 2.15 3.67 -1.69
N ASP A 88 3.37 3.51 -2.18
CA ASP A 88 4.59 3.90 -1.47
C ASP A 88 4.92 5.36 -1.82
N GLU A 89 5.47 6.11 -0.87
CA GLU A 89 5.70 7.56 -1.00
C GLU A 89 4.45 8.33 -1.48
N ALA A 90 3.29 8.05 -0.88
CA ALA A 90 1.99 8.47 -1.43
C ALA A 90 1.79 10.00 -1.55
N SER A 91 2.58 10.81 -0.84
CA SER A 91 2.60 12.27 -1.02
C SER A 91 3.12 12.72 -2.38
N GLY A 92 3.94 11.91 -3.05
CA GLY A 92 4.45 12.20 -4.40
C GLY A 92 3.57 11.68 -5.53
N ILE A 93 2.44 11.05 -5.22
CA ILE A 93 1.55 10.45 -6.22
C ILE A 93 0.50 11.47 -6.67
N GLU A 94 0.42 11.68 -7.99
CA GLU A 94 -0.51 12.65 -8.58
C GLU A 94 -1.99 12.34 -8.24
N PRO A 95 -2.84 13.38 -8.09
CA PRO A 95 -4.25 13.21 -7.74
C PRO A 95 -5.03 12.26 -8.66
N THR A 96 -4.69 12.23 -9.95
CA THR A 96 -5.33 11.36 -10.94
C THR A 96 -5.24 9.87 -10.55
N PHE A 97 -4.13 9.41 -9.98
CA PHE A 97 -4.00 8.03 -9.52
C PHE A 97 -4.90 7.73 -8.31
N TRP A 98 -5.10 8.70 -7.42
CA TRP A 98 -6.01 8.56 -6.28
C TRP A 98 -7.46 8.45 -6.76
N GLU A 99 -7.89 9.30 -7.70
CA GLU A 99 -9.22 9.23 -8.30
C GLU A 99 -9.48 7.88 -8.97
N ARG A 100 -8.49 7.35 -9.71
CA ARG A 100 -8.59 6.02 -10.34
C ARG A 100 -8.64 4.90 -9.29
N ALA A 101 -7.82 4.97 -8.23
CA ALA A 101 -7.83 3.98 -7.17
C ALA A 101 -9.19 3.96 -6.44
N GLU A 102 -9.78 5.12 -6.17
CA GLU A 102 -11.10 5.25 -5.58
C GLU A 102 -12.18 4.59 -6.45
N SER A 103 -12.14 4.83 -7.77
CA SER A 103 -13.03 4.20 -8.74
C SER A 103 -12.88 2.67 -8.76
N MET A 104 -11.64 2.16 -8.74
CA MET A 104 -11.37 0.72 -8.70
C MET A 104 -11.88 0.06 -7.41
N LEU A 105 -11.67 0.73 -6.28
CA LEU A 105 -12.13 0.28 -4.96
C LEU A 105 -13.65 0.32 -4.86
N SER A 106 -14.31 1.32 -5.43
CA SER A 106 -15.78 1.45 -5.39
C SER A 106 -16.50 0.35 -6.17
N ALA A 107 -15.93 -0.08 -7.29
CA ALA A 107 -16.49 -1.14 -8.12
C ALA A 107 -16.13 -2.56 -7.65
N SER A 108 -15.16 -2.70 -6.73
CA SER A 108 -14.79 -4.00 -6.14
C SER A 108 -15.36 -4.10 -4.72
N LYS A 109 -16.37 -4.95 -4.52
CA LYS A 109 -17.15 -4.96 -3.27
C LYS A 109 -16.57 -5.83 -2.15
N GLU A 110 -15.77 -6.83 -2.48
CA GLU A 110 -15.26 -7.80 -1.53
C GLU A 110 -13.72 -7.83 -1.53
N ASN A 111 -13.11 -8.12 -0.38
CA ASN A 111 -11.67 -8.39 -0.25
C ASN A 111 -10.81 -7.28 -0.85
N CYS A 112 -11.08 -6.04 -0.49
CA CYS A 112 -10.42 -4.87 -1.06
C CYS A 112 -9.61 -4.12 0.00
N LEU A 113 -8.37 -3.78 -0.34
CA LEU A 113 -7.47 -3.00 0.49
C LEU A 113 -6.78 -1.94 -0.36
N TRP A 114 -6.88 -0.68 0.05
CA TRP A 114 -6.02 0.39 -0.40
C TRP A 114 -5.12 0.79 0.75
N PHE A 115 -3.84 0.44 0.63
CA PHE A 115 -2.82 0.69 1.63
C PHE A 115 -1.85 1.75 1.12
N CYS A 116 -1.73 2.84 1.87
CA CYS A 116 -0.86 3.95 1.54
C CYS A 116 0.15 4.17 2.66
N ILE A 117 1.41 4.41 2.31
CA ILE A 117 2.42 4.91 3.25
C ILE A 117 3.04 6.18 2.69
N PHE A 118 3.26 7.18 3.54
CA PHE A 118 3.74 8.48 3.08
C PHE A 118 4.55 9.21 4.15
N ASN A 119 5.40 10.13 3.68
CA ASN A 119 6.07 11.12 4.51
C ASN A 119 5.29 12.45 4.43
N PRO A 120 4.96 13.10 5.56
CA PRO A 120 4.07 14.26 5.61
C PRO A 120 4.81 15.58 5.28
N TYR A 121 5.37 15.71 4.07
CA TYR A 121 6.10 16.92 3.67
C TYR A 121 5.27 17.91 2.83
N ASP A 122 4.14 17.48 2.27
CA ASP A 122 3.28 18.30 1.42
C ASP A 122 1.83 18.29 1.91
N ALA A 123 1.40 19.42 2.48
CA ALA A 123 0.04 19.65 2.99
C ALA A 123 -1.01 19.89 1.88
N SER A 124 -0.59 19.96 0.61
CA SER A 124 -1.48 20.00 -0.55
C SER A 124 -1.64 18.65 -1.24
N SER A 125 -0.93 17.62 -0.77
CA SER A 125 -0.98 16.29 -1.36
C SER A 125 -2.30 15.56 -1.06
N PRO A 126 -2.78 14.67 -1.95
CA PRO A 126 -3.93 13.81 -1.66
C PRO A 126 -3.75 12.96 -0.40
N ALA A 127 -2.51 12.56 -0.07
CA ALA A 127 -2.20 11.83 1.15
C ALA A 127 -2.50 12.65 2.42
N TYR A 128 -2.20 13.96 2.41
CA TYR A 128 -2.55 14.85 3.52
C TYR A 128 -4.07 14.98 3.69
N PHE A 129 -4.81 15.12 2.59
CA PHE A 129 -6.27 15.17 2.67
C PHE A 129 -6.87 13.83 3.13
N ALA A 130 -6.30 12.71 2.69
CA ALA A 130 -6.69 11.38 3.15
C ALA A 130 -6.45 11.18 4.66
N GLU A 131 -5.33 11.70 5.20
CA GLU A 131 -5.04 11.65 6.64
C GLU A 131 -6.11 12.37 7.48
N ASN A 132 -6.69 13.44 6.95
CA ASN A 132 -7.70 14.24 7.64
C ASN A 132 -9.14 13.78 7.35
N SER A 133 -9.32 12.69 6.60
CA SER A 133 -10.64 12.15 6.25
C SER A 133 -11.03 11.00 7.19
N PRO A 134 -12.31 10.92 7.62
CA PRO A 134 -12.81 9.78 8.40
C PRO A 134 -12.87 8.47 7.58
N ASP A 135 -12.73 8.53 6.26
CA ASP A 135 -12.77 7.35 5.38
C ASP A 135 -11.53 6.47 5.52
N TRP A 136 -10.46 6.99 6.13
CA TRP A 136 -9.18 6.32 6.26
C TRP A 136 -8.91 5.91 7.70
N LYS A 137 -8.48 4.66 7.90
CA LYS A 137 -7.88 4.26 9.17
C LYS A 137 -6.41 4.67 9.14
N VAL A 138 -6.08 5.68 9.94
CA VAL A 138 -4.74 6.30 9.97
C VAL A 138 -3.90 5.70 11.09
N PHE A 139 -2.64 5.39 10.78
CA PHE A 139 -1.62 4.99 11.74
C PHE A 139 -0.38 5.87 11.62
N HIS A 140 0.35 6.03 12.73
CA HIS A 140 1.60 6.79 12.78
C HIS A 140 2.77 5.86 13.11
N LEU A 141 3.77 5.83 12.24
CA LEU A 141 5.06 5.19 12.48
C LEU A 141 6.11 6.27 12.73
N SER A 142 6.39 6.52 14.00
CA SER A 142 7.38 7.51 14.42
C SER A 142 8.81 6.95 14.32
N ALA A 143 9.73 7.82 13.89
CA ALA A 143 11.15 7.54 13.98
C ALA A 143 11.67 7.40 15.41
N LEU A 144 11.04 8.11 16.35
CA LEU A 144 11.45 8.14 17.75
C LEU A 144 11.19 6.80 18.44
N ASP A 145 10.20 6.05 17.95
CA ASP A 145 9.84 4.73 18.49
C ASP A 145 10.70 3.61 17.89
N HIS A 146 11.56 3.92 16.92
CA HIS A 146 12.44 2.93 16.32
C HIS A 146 13.46 2.42 17.35
N PRO A 147 13.72 1.09 17.46
CA PRO A 147 14.65 0.55 18.44
C PRO A 147 16.03 1.22 18.42
N ASN A 148 16.56 1.52 17.23
CA ASN A 148 17.86 2.19 17.14
C ASN A 148 17.87 3.57 17.80
N VAL A 149 16.77 4.32 17.68
CA VAL A 149 16.62 5.69 18.23
C VAL A 149 16.28 5.64 19.71
N ALA A 150 15.30 4.81 20.08
CA ALA A 150 14.83 4.66 21.46
C ALA A 150 15.95 4.18 22.40
N PHE A 151 16.77 3.22 21.95
CA PHE A 151 17.88 2.67 22.75
C PHE A 151 19.23 3.34 22.47
N LYS A 152 19.30 4.28 21.52
CA LYS A 152 20.54 4.92 21.06
C LYS A 152 21.66 3.90 20.77
N ALA A 153 21.31 2.87 20.02
CA ALA A 153 22.20 1.77 19.67
C ALA A 153 21.90 1.25 18.25
N ASP A 154 22.88 0.74 17.53
CA ASP A 154 22.65 0.13 16.20
C ASP A 154 22.14 -1.31 16.35
N LEU A 155 20.89 -1.45 16.79
CA LEU A 155 20.26 -2.76 17.04
C LEU A 155 19.74 -3.41 15.76
N VAL A 156 19.35 -2.60 14.78
CA VAL A 156 18.86 -3.01 13.46
C VAL A 156 19.80 -2.41 12.41
N PRO A 157 20.80 -3.17 11.94
CA PRO A 157 21.77 -2.69 10.98
C PRO A 157 21.12 -2.21 9.68
N GLY A 158 21.53 -1.03 9.19
CA GLY A 158 21.04 -0.45 7.94
C GLY A 158 19.69 0.30 8.04
N ALA A 159 19.10 0.37 9.24
CA ALA A 159 17.90 1.17 9.51
C ALA A 159 18.27 2.61 9.90
N ILE A 160 17.32 3.37 10.47
CA ILE A 160 17.58 4.72 10.96
C ILE A 160 18.62 4.74 12.09
N ASN A 161 19.47 5.76 12.12
CA ASN A 161 20.44 6.03 13.19
C ASN A 161 19.91 7.05 14.21
N TYR A 162 20.49 7.08 15.41
CA TYR A 162 20.10 7.95 16.52
C TYR A 162 20.90 9.25 16.60
#